data_AF-A0A944K267-F1
#
_entry.id   AF-A0A944K267-F1
#
_cell.length_a   1.000
_cell.length_b   1.000
_cell.length_c   1.000
_cell.angle_alpha   90.00
_cell.angle_beta   90.00
_cell.angle_gamma   90.00
#
_symmetry.space_group_name_H-M   'P 1'
#
loop_
_entity.id
_entity.type
_entity.pdbx_description
1 polymer ?
#
loop_
_entity_poly.entity_id
_entity_poly.type
_entity_poly.pdbx_seq_one_letter_code
_entity_poly.pdbx_strand_id
1 'polypeptide(L)'
;MLGGEWYLHGGHLEDRLRGRPGKLLATRAGAVCRATVDGAVWIPELRAARAPGEPAAPKLPATVALGDRLPPLREHPAPLHTDPRRRTWSDIGYREEGQTGFLGFSFPGGAMSTAHCRRLLNAYRIACARPTAVLVLGGGRDLFSHGMHLGIIEAAADPAEESWANANALYDLVEAVLTTTDRLVVSALGGNAAAGGAMLAFAADEVWCRSGAVLNPHHRLMGLDVCAYGTYTLPRRAGTGVAERLTAEVLPLSAEAAHRLGLVDRTVPCAPQAFAAETARLAARLAALPATSARIAAKKAQRDRDEAERPLAAYREAELARMRQIFRDPHAPYHALRRAFVHKQPPTATPPHLARTVPGRYTAPLPYRRKDGVEGMMEADTR
;
A
#
# COMPACT_ATOMS: atom_id res chain seq x y z
N MET A 1 19.05 -16.06 14.03
CA MET A 1 17.79 -16.80 14.24
C MET A 1 17.90 -18.11 13.46
N LEU A 2 17.68 -19.26 14.10
CA LEU A 2 17.76 -20.59 13.46
C LEU A 2 19.08 -20.81 12.70
N GLY A 3 20.21 -20.49 13.33
CA GLY A 3 21.55 -20.64 12.72
C GLY A 3 21.93 -19.59 11.66
N GLY A 4 21.02 -18.73 11.22
CA GLY A 4 21.31 -17.65 10.26
C GLY A 4 21.37 -16.25 10.87
N GLU A 5 22.04 -15.33 10.20
CA GLU A 5 22.03 -13.89 10.50
C GLU A 5 20.91 -13.17 9.74
N TRP A 6 20.12 -12.37 10.48
CA TRP A 6 18.93 -11.71 9.95
C TRP A 6 18.80 -10.30 10.51
N TYR A 7 18.42 -9.35 9.66
CA TYR A 7 17.88 -8.08 10.09
C TYR A 7 16.39 -8.25 10.39
N LEU A 8 16.00 -7.87 11.62
CA LEU A 8 14.61 -7.91 12.07
C LEU A 8 13.94 -6.57 11.73
N HIS A 9 12.75 -6.62 11.15
CA HIS A 9 11.98 -5.43 10.79
C HIS A 9 10.60 -5.48 11.46
N GLY A 10 10.21 -4.37 12.10
CA GLY A 10 9.07 -4.31 13.00
C GLY A 10 9.49 -4.64 14.44
N GLY A 11 8.64 -5.36 15.17
CA GLY A 11 8.85 -5.68 16.57
C GLY A 11 7.68 -5.16 17.40
N HIS A 12 6.74 -6.05 17.67
CA HIS A 12 5.51 -5.70 18.37
C HIS A 12 5.36 -6.59 19.60
N LEU A 13 5.07 -5.99 20.75
CA LEU A 13 4.94 -6.71 22.02
C LEU A 13 3.82 -7.76 21.93
N GLU A 14 4.06 -8.91 22.57
CA GLU A 14 3.06 -9.96 22.79
C GLU A 14 2.91 -10.22 24.29
N ASP A 15 1.70 -10.00 24.80
CA ASP A 15 1.41 -10.05 26.22
C ASP A 15 1.12 -11.45 26.77
N ARG A 16 0.67 -12.41 25.96
CA ARG A 16 0.25 -13.75 26.42
C ARG A 16 1.22 -14.86 26.06
N LEU A 17 1.78 -14.86 24.86
CA LEU A 17 2.73 -15.92 24.47
C LEU A 17 4.04 -15.77 25.24
N ARG A 18 4.54 -16.87 25.81
CA ARG A 18 5.76 -16.94 26.61
C ARG A 18 6.52 -18.22 26.28
N GLY A 19 7.83 -18.20 26.49
CA GLY A 19 8.67 -19.37 26.31
C GLY A 19 10.13 -19.07 26.63
N ARG A 20 11.02 -20.05 26.39
CA ARG A 20 12.46 -19.87 26.59
C ARG A 20 13.00 -18.77 25.66
N PRO A 21 13.81 -17.80 26.15
CA PRO A 21 14.35 -16.72 25.33
C PRO A 21 14.98 -17.24 24.04
N GLY A 22 14.62 -16.62 22.92
CA GLY A 22 15.11 -17.00 21.59
C GLY A 22 14.26 -18.03 20.85
N LYS A 23 13.37 -18.77 21.53
CA LYS A 23 12.46 -19.74 20.91
C LYS A 23 11.40 -19.05 20.05
N LEU A 24 11.12 -19.60 18.87
CA LEU A 24 9.94 -19.23 18.08
C LEU A 24 8.70 -19.92 18.64
N LEU A 25 7.63 -19.15 18.87
CA LEU A 25 6.45 -19.58 19.61
C LEU A 25 5.25 -19.87 18.71
N ALA A 26 5.06 -19.05 17.67
CA ALA A 26 3.90 -19.11 16.78
C ALA A 26 4.17 -18.34 15.49
N THR A 27 3.33 -18.57 14.48
CA THR A 27 3.21 -17.69 13.31
C THR A 27 1.89 -16.92 13.36
N ARG A 28 1.84 -15.79 12.66
CA ARG A 28 0.61 -15.03 12.43
C ARG A 28 0.81 -14.23 11.17
N ALA A 29 -0.04 -14.36 10.16
CA ALA A 29 -0.05 -13.44 9.03
C ALA A 29 1.34 -13.26 8.35
N GLY A 30 2.14 -14.33 8.30
CA GLY A 30 3.52 -14.28 7.77
C GLY A 30 4.59 -13.77 8.73
N ALA A 31 4.21 -13.29 9.92
CA ALA A 31 5.12 -12.95 11.02
C ALA A 31 5.47 -14.19 11.87
N VAL A 32 6.57 -14.08 12.62
CA VAL A 32 6.95 -15.03 13.67
C VAL A 32 6.92 -14.38 15.05
N CYS A 33 6.42 -15.08 16.05
CA CYS A 33 6.52 -14.67 17.46
C CYS A 33 7.78 -15.30 18.08
N ARG A 34 8.63 -14.48 18.70
CA ARG A 34 9.86 -14.93 19.36
C ARG A 34 9.86 -14.54 20.83
N ALA A 35 10.13 -15.49 21.71
CA ALA A 35 10.28 -15.25 23.14
C ALA A 35 11.49 -14.34 23.43
N THR A 36 11.30 -13.38 24.34
CA THR A 36 12.34 -12.53 24.92
C THR A 36 12.64 -12.95 26.36
N VAL A 37 13.49 -12.21 27.07
CA VAL A 37 13.83 -12.49 28.47
C VAL A 37 12.64 -12.30 29.43
N ASP A 38 11.69 -11.44 29.06
CA ASP A 38 10.58 -10.95 29.89
C ASP A 38 9.20 -11.12 29.21
N GLY A 39 9.17 -11.66 28.00
CA GLY A 39 7.96 -11.68 27.18
C GLY A 39 8.12 -12.36 25.84
N ALA A 40 7.49 -11.78 24.83
CA ALA A 40 7.65 -12.17 23.44
C ALA A 40 7.39 -10.98 22.51
N VAL A 41 7.92 -11.07 21.29
CA VAL A 41 7.73 -10.07 20.25
C VAL A 41 7.33 -10.73 18.93
N TRP A 42 6.36 -10.12 18.23
CA TRP A 42 6.05 -10.43 16.84
C TRP A 42 7.01 -9.69 15.91
N ILE A 43 7.58 -10.43 14.96
CA ILE A 43 8.52 -9.94 13.95
C ILE A 43 7.88 -10.19 12.58
N PRO A 44 7.29 -9.14 11.96
CA PRO A 44 6.59 -9.29 10.68
C PRO A 44 7.50 -9.61 9.51
N GLU A 45 8.66 -8.96 9.44
CA GLU A 45 9.56 -9.07 8.30
C GLU A 45 10.99 -9.40 8.72
N LEU A 46 11.66 -10.16 7.86
CA LEU A 46 13.08 -10.45 7.96
C LEU A 46 13.78 -10.10 6.65
N ARG A 47 15.07 -9.82 6.77
CA ARG A 47 15.98 -9.74 5.63
C ARG A 47 17.26 -10.47 5.98
N ALA A 48 17.69 -11.37 5.11
CA ALA A 48 18.95 -12.08 5.31
C ALA A 48 20.13 -11.08 5.35
N ALA A 49 21.13 -11.38 6.19
CA ALA A 49 22.39 -10.63 6.14
C ALA A 49 23.00 -10.75 4.75
N ARG A 50 23.59 -9.65 4.26
CA ARG A 50 24.20 -9.59 2.94
C ARG A 50 25.61 -10.18 2.99
N ALA A 51 25.90 -11.18 2.17
CA ALA A 51 27.28 -11.60 1.94
C ALA A 51 28.04 -10.55 1.10
N PRO A 52 29.34 -10.35 1.34
CA PRO A 52 30.15 -9.44 0.52
C PRO A 52 30.01 -9.74 -0.97
N GLY A 53 29.73 -8.73 -1.80
CA GLY A 53 29.59 -8.87 -3.25
C GLY A 53 28.19 -9.26 -3.77
N GLU A 54 27.30 -9.80 -2.92
CA GLU A 54 25.95 -10.19 -3.35
C GLU A 54 24.97 -9.00 -3.40
N PRO A 55 23.89 -9.06 -4.18
CA PRO A 55 22.79 -8.09 -4.11
C PRO A 55 22.16 -8.06 -2.70
N ALA A 56 21.50 -6.95 -2.36
CA ALA A 56 20.75 -6.90 -1.11
C ALA A 56 19.58 -7.90 -1.17
N ALA A 57 19.44 -8.73 -0.14
CA ALA A 57 18.26 -9.59 0.00
C ALA A 57 17.00 -8.73 0.16
N PRO A 58 15.86 -9.16 -0.43
CA PRO A 58 14.58 -8.51 -0.19
C PRO A 58 14.19 -8.57 1.29
N LYS A 59 13.40 -7.60 1.72
CA LYS A 59 12.60 -7.77 2.94
C LYS A 59 11.38 -8.62 2.57
N LEU A 60 11.13 -9.67 3.35
CA LEU A 60 10.02 -10.58 3.15
C LEU A 60 9.31 -10.81 4.49
N PRO A 61 8.03 -11.21 4.47
CA PRO A 61 7.37 -11.79 5.64
C PRO A 61 8.27 -12.85 6.29
N ALA A 62 8.37 -12.84 7.61
CA ALA A 62 9.32 -13.66 8.35
C ALA A 62 9.19 -15.16 8.04
N THR A 63 7.98 -15.67 7.83
CA THR A 63 7.78 -17.09 7.46
C THR A 63 8.33 -17.40 6.08
N VAL A 64 8.19 -16.49 5.12
CA VAL A 64 8.73 -16.64 3.75
C VAL A 64 10.25 -16.52 3.76
N ALA A 65 10.79 -15.54 4.50
CA ALA A 65 12.23 -15.35 4.63
C ALA A 65 12.92 -16.58 5.24
N LEU A 66 12.31 -17.21 6.25
CA LEU A 66 12.87 -18.38 6.91
C LEU A 66 12.72 -19.66 6.07
N GLY A 67 11.68 -19.75 5.23
CA GLY A 67 11.43 -20.89 4.34
C GLY A 67 11.55 -22.22 5.08
N ASP A 68 12.32 -23.15 4.51
CA ASP A 68 12.54 -24.50 5.06
C ASP A 68 13.26 -24.52 6.42
N ARG A 69 13.87 -23.40 6.84
CA ARG A 69 14.48 -23.29 8.18
C ARG A 69 13.43 -23.12 9.27
N LEU A 70 12.22 -22.68 8.94
CA LEU A 70 11.15 -22.46 9.90
C LEU A 70 10.63 -23.82 10.42
N PRO A 71 10.73 -24.10 11.73
CA PRO A 71 10.13 -25.31 12.28
C PRO A 71 8.60 -25.26 12.14
N PRO A 72 7.90 -26.40 12.20
CA PRO A 72 6.44 -26.39 12.25
C PRO A 72 5.96 -25.63 13.49
N LEU A 73 5.32 -24.48 13.25
CA LEU A 73 4.76 -23.62 14.28
C LEU A 73 3.25 -23.50 14.06
N ARG A 74 2.51 -23.39 15.16
CA ARG A 74 1.08 -23.14 15.11
C ARG A 74 0.82 -21.70 14.63
N GLU A 75 -0.06 -21.57 13.63
CA GLU A 75 -0.66 -20.28 13.31
C GLU A 75 -1.57 -19.85 14.46
N HIS A 76 -1.27 -18.69 15.04
CA HIS A 76 -2.06 -18.07 16.09
C HIS A 76 -2.74 -16.82 15.53
N PRO A 77 -3.91 -16.93 14.87
CA PRO A 77 -4.56 -15.78 14.25
C PRO A 77 -4.91 -14.72 15.30
N ALA A 78 -4.88 -13.46 14.88
CA ALA A 78 -5.48 -12.36 15.64
C ALA A 78 -6.94 -12.20 15.23
N PRO A 79 -7.86 -11.97 16.18
CA PRO A 79 -9.24 -11.63 15.84
C PRO A 79 -9.28 -10.27 15.17
N LEU A 80 -10.21 -10.10 14.23
CA LEU A 80 -10.42 -8.82 13.56
C LEU A 80 -10.79 -7.71 14.56
N HIS A 81 -11.56 -8.06 15.60
CA HIS A 81 -11.80 -7.23 16.77
C HIS A 81 -10.81 -7.61 17.87
N THR A 82 -9.82 -6.76 18.12
CA THR A 82 -8.87 -6.97 19.22
C THR A 82 -9.26 -6.08 20.40
N ASP A 83 -9.30 -6.67 21.61
CA ASP A 83 -9.48 -5.90 22.86
C ASP A 83 -8.36 -4.84 22.96
N PRO A 84 -8.70 -3.54 23.07
CA PRO A 84 -7.73 -2.45 23.11
C PRO A 84 -6.68 -2.56 24.23
N ARG A 85 -6.96 -3.35 25.28
CA ARG A 85 -6.03 -3.59 26.39
C ARG A 85 -4.95 -4.62 26.05
N ARG A 86 -5.12 -5.41 24.98
CA ARG A 86 -4.13 -6.40 24.54
C ARG A 86 -2.93 -5.71 23.92
N ARG A 87 -1.74 -6.12 24.33
CA ARG A 87 -0.50 -5.82 23.60
C ARG A 87 -0.17 -7.02 22.73
N THR A 88 -0.59 -6.95 21.48
CA THR A 88 -0.35 -7.97 20.46
C THR A 88 -0.26 -7.30 19.09
N TRP A 89 0.07 -8.09 18.06
CA TRP A 89 0.19 -7.58 16.69
C TRP A 89 -0.89 -8.13 15.77
N SER A 90 -1.54 -7.23 15.03
CA SER A 90 -2.35 -7.57 13.87
C SER A 90 -2.10 -6.53 12.80
N ASP A 91 -1.97 -6.98 11.56
CA ASP A 91 -1.85 -6.14 10.37
C ASP A 91 -3.23 -5.71 9.82
N ILE A 92 -4.33 -6.30 10.31
CA ILE A 92 -5.71 -5.92 9.97
C ILE A 92 -6.54 -5.88 11.26
N GLY A 93 -7.36 -4.84 11.43
CA GLY A 93 -8.26 -4.71 12.57
C GLY A 93 -9.54 -3.96 12.20
N TYR A 94 -10.63 -4.24 12.91
CA TYR A 94 -11.91 -3.58 12.72
C TYR A 94 -12.51 -3.14 14.05
N ARG A 95 -13.12 -1.96 14.07
CA ARG A 95 -13.91 -1.44 15.18
C ARG A 95 -15.08 -0.60 14.67
N GLU A 96 -16.08 -0.40 15.51
CA GLU A 96 -17.25 0.42 15.23
C GLU A 96 -17.34 1.55 16.25
N GLU A 97 -17.68 2.76 15.78
CA GLU A 97 -18.03 3.88 16.64
C GLU A 97 -19.31 4.53 16.08
N GLY A 98 -20.43 4.33 16.77
CA GLY A 98 -21.74 4.77 16.29
C GLY A 98 -22.12 4.13 14.95
N GLN A 99 -22.38 4.96 13.93
CA GLN A 99 -22.74 4.54 12.57
C GLN A 99 -21.52 4.36 11.64
N THR A 100 -20.32 4.37 12.20
CA THR A 100 -19.06 4.28 11.43
C THR A 100 -18.30 3.01 11.76
N GLY A 101 -17.96 2.24 10.74
CA GLY A 101 -16.99 1.15 10.82
C GLY A 101 -15.59 1.64 10.44
N PHE A 102 -14.56 1.16 11.13
CA PHE A 102 -13.16 1.48 10.86
C PHE A 102 -12.40 0.19 10.58
N LEU A 103 -12.11 -0.09 9.31
CA LEU A 103 -11.26 -1.18 8.87
C LEU A 103 -9.83 -0.67 8.66
N GLY A 104 -9.00 -0.87 9.67
CA GLY A 104 -7.58 -0.55 9.64
C GLY A 104 -6.77 -1.68 9.06
N PHE A 105 -5.75 -1.34 8.27
CA PHE A 105 -4.69 -2.26 7.87
C PHE A 105 -3.34 -1.55 7.89
N SER A 106 -2.28 -2.32 8.17
CA SER A 106 -0.89 -1.86 8.17
C SER A 106 0.00 -3.01 7.70
N PHE A 107 0.17 -3.08 6.38
CA PHE A 107 1.08 -4.05 5.78
C PHE A 107 2.50 -3.49 5.76
N PRO A 108 3.52 -4.27 6.16
CA PRO A 108 4.90 -3.82 6.12
C PRO A 108 5.30 -3.25 4.75
N GLY A 109 5.92 -2.07 4.78
CA GLY A 109 6.31 -1.34 3.56
C GLY A 109 5.15 -0.90 2.65
N GLY A 110 3.89 -1.03 3.09
CA GLY A 110 2.69 -0.77 2.27
C GLY A 110 2.46 -1.80 1.17
N ALA A 111 3.20 -2.90 1.15
CA ALA A 111 3.18 -3.89 0.08
C ALA A 111 2.14 -4.99 0.33
N MET A 112 1.30 -5.26 -0.68
CA MET A 112 0.16 -6.17 -0.57
C MET A 112 0.43 -7.43 -1.39
N SER A 113 0.81 -8.53 -0.73
CA SER A 113 0.92 -9.84 -1.38
C SER A 113 -0.46 -10.36 -1.76
N THR A 114 -0.52 -11.43 -2.57
CA THR A 114 -1.77 -12.15 -2.85
C THR A 114 -2.52 -12.49 -1.56
N ALA A 115 -1.81 -12.95 -0.52
CA ALA A 115 -2.39 -13.26 0.79
C ALA A 115 -2.88 -12.01 1.54
N HIS A 116 -2.15 -10.89 1.51
CA HIS A 116 -2.59 -9.63 2.12
C HIS A 116 -3.88 -9.13 1.48
N CYS A 117 -3.95 -9.10 0.13
CA CYS A 117 -5.14 -8.69 -0.60
C CYS A 117 -6.36 -9.55 -0.24
N ARG A 118 -6.22 -10.88 -0.25
CA ARG A 118 -7.31 -11.81 0.09
C ARG A 118 -7.79 -11.65 1.53
N ARG A 119 -6.86 -11.49 2.49
CA ARG A 119 -7.21 -11.27 3.91
C ARG A 119 -7.90 -9.93 4.12
N LEU A 120 -7.44 -8.87 3.47
CA LEU A 120 -8.10 -7.55 3.55
C LEU A 120 -9.47 -7.58 2.89
N LEU A 121 -9.63 -8.24 1.74
CA LEU A 121 -10.92 -8.42 1.08
C LEU A 121 -11.90 -9.18 1.98
N ASN A 122 -11.45 -10.24 2.66
CA ASN A 122 -12.29 -10.96 3.62
C ASN A 122 -12.72 -10.05 4.79
N ALA A 123 -11.78 -9.29 5.37
CA ALA A 123 -12.08 -8.35 6.44
C ALA A 123 -13.02 -7.20 5.97
N TYR A 124 -12.86 -6.75 4.72
CA TYR A 124 -13.72 -5.76 4.08
C TYR A 124 -15.14 -6.28 3.94
N ARG A 125 -15.32 -7.52 3.46
CA ARG A 125 -16.64 -8.16 3.37
C ARG A 125 -17.30 -8.31 4.74
N ILE A 126 -16.53 -8.67 5.77
CA ILE A 126 -17.03 -8.72 7.16
C ILE A 126 -17.49 -7.33 7.62
N ALA A 127 -16.69 -6.29 7.37
CA ALA A 127 -17.05 -4.91 7.69
C ALA A 127 -18.31 -4.43 6.94
N CYS A 128 -18.47 -4.81 5.67
CA CYS A 128 -19.67 -4.52 4.89
C CYS A 128 -20.92 -5.27 5.38
N ALA A 129 -20.78 -6.38 6.10
CA ALA A 129 -21.93 -7.05 6.72
C ALA A 129 -22.42 -6.35 8.01
N ARG A 130 -21.76 -5.26 8.43
CA ARG A 130 -22.10 -4.51 9.64
C ARG A 130 -23.05 -3.34 9.33
N PRO A 131 -23.95 -2.97 10.26
CA PRO A 131 -24.97 -1.96 10.03
C PRO A 131 -24.41 -0.53 10.19
N THR A 132 -23.40 -0.18 9.39
CA THR A 132 -22.73 1.13 9.42
C THR A 132 -23.01 1.91 8.14
N ALA A 133 -23.35 3.19 8.26
CA ALA A 133 -23.57 4.11 7.14
C ALA A 133 -22.26 4.60 6.50
N VAL A 134 -21.15 4.56 7.24
CA VAL A 134 -19.81 4.95 6.78
C VAL A 134 -18.81 3.84 7.12
N LEU A 135 -17.97 3.47 6.15
CA LEU A 135 -16.82 2.57 6.34
C LEU A 135 -15.53 3.33 6.04
N VAL A 136 -14.71 3.54 7.06
CA VAL A 136 -13.35 4.06 6.91
C VAL A 136 -12.40 2.91 6.64
N LEU A 137 -11.72 2.95 5.50
CA LEU A 137 -10.67 2.02 5.08
C LEU A 137 -9.31 2.73 5.18
N GLY A 138 -8.37 2.16 5.95
CA GLY A 138 -7.01 2.69 6.03
C GLY A 138 -6.44 2.75 7.45
N GLY A 139 -5.13 2.94 7.53
CA GLY A 139 -4.38 3.02 8.77
C GLY A 139 -4.37 4.41 9.40
N GLY A 140 -4.03 4.47 10.70
CA GLY A 140 -4.07 5.71 11.47
C GLY A 140 -2.88 6.66 11.31
N ARG A 141 -1.75 6.23 10.75
CA ARG A 141 -0.51 7.03 10.70
C ARG A 141 0.44 6.67 9.56
N ASP A 142 0.58 5.37 9.27
CA ASP A 142 1.62 4.85 8.38
C ASP A 142 1.19 4.90 6.90
N LEU A 143 1.96 4.22 6.03
CA LEU A 143 1.64 4.04 4.62
C LEU A 143 0.21 3.54 4.44
N PHE A 144 -0.48 4.02 3.41
CA PHE A 144 -1.76 3.43 3.01
C PHE A 144 -1.51 2.15 2.23
N SER A 145 -0.97 2.25 1.01
CA SER A 145 -0.60 1.09 0.19
C SER A 145 0.27 1.48 -0.99
N HIS A 146 1.21 0.62 -1.37
CA HIS A 146 2.03 0.71 -2.57
C HIS A 146 1.62 -0.31 -3.66
N GLY A 147 0.52 -1.04 -3.45
CA GLY A 147 0.05 -2.07 -4.38
C GLY A 147 0.75 -3.42 -4.19
N MET A 148 0.99 -4.13 -5.29
CA MET A 148 1.52 -5.52 -5.29
C MET A 148 2.84 -5.66 -4.53
N HIS A 149 3.04 -6.81 -3.90
CA HIS A 149 4.23 -7.07 -3.10
C HIS A 149 5.39 -7.61 -3.96
N LEU A 150 6.12 -6.69 -4.60
CA LEU A 150 7.21 -7.02 -5.51
C LEU A 150 8.29 -7.94 -4.90
N GLY A 151 8.55 -7.82 -3.59
CA GLY A 151 9.48 -8.73 -2.90
C GLY A 151 9.00 -10.19 -2.84
N ILE A 152 7.70 -10.43 -2.60
CA ILE A 152 7.10 -11.77 -2.61
C ILE A 152 7.09 -12.32 -4.04
N ILE A 153 6.72 -11.47 -5.00
CA ILE A 153 6.74 -11.82 -6.42
C ILE A 153 8.14 -12.25 -6.86
N GLU A 154 9.18 -11.48 -6.53
CA GLU A 154 10.57 -11.82 -6.91
C GLU A 154 11.07 -13.09 -6.20
N ALA A 155 10.59 -13.38 -4.99
CA ALA A 155 10.94 -14.57 -4.23
C ALA A 155 10.13 -15.83 -4.61
N ALA A 156 9.10 -15.70 -5.45
CA ALA A 156 8.26 -16.82 -5.86
C ALA A 156 9.00 -17.75 -6.83
N ALA A 157 8.63 -19.03 -6.84
CA ALA A 157 9.16 -20.01 -7.79
C ALA A 157 8.85 -19.62 -9.25
N ASP A 158 7.65 -19.07 -9.47
CA ASP A 158 7.24 -18.44 -10.72
C ASP A 158 6.77 -17.00 -10.44
N PRO A 159 7.66 -16.01 -10.63
CA PRO A 159 7.30 -14.61 -10.46
C PRO A 159 6.24 -14.11 -11.43
N ALA A 160 6.07 -14.70 -12.61
CA ALA A 160 5.04 -14.26 -13.56
C ALA A 160 3.65 -14.68 -13.05
N GLU A 161 3.52 -15.93 -12.61
CA GLU A 161 2.27 -16.44 -12.03
C GLU A 161 1.93 -15.74 -10.70
N GLU A 162 2.90 -15.48 -9.83
CA GLU A 162 2.63 -14.71 -8.60
C GLU A 162 2.27 -13.25 -8.92
N SER A 163 2.85 -12.63 -9.96
CA SER A 163 2.42 -11.30 -10.42
C SER A 163 0.97 -11.31 -10.87
N TRP A 164 0.57 -12.33 -11.64
CA TRP A 164 -0.80 -12.51 -12.11
C TRP A 164 -1.79 -12.74 -10.97
N ALA A 165 -1.44 -13.61 -10.00
CA ALA A 165 -2.25 -13.88 -8.82
C ALA A 165 -2.39 -12.63 -7.93
N ASN A 166 -1.30 -11.90 -7.70
CA ASN A 166 -1.31 -10.71 -6.86
C ASN A 166 -2.10 -9.58 -7.52
N ALA A 167 -1.98 -9.40 -8.84
CA ALA A 167 -2.78 -8.44 -9.59
C ALA A 167 -4.27 -8.75 -9.44
N ASN A 168 -4.71 -9.98 -9.74
CA ASN A 168 -6.12 -10.37 -9.60
C ASN A 168 -6.66 -10.16 -8.18
N ALA A 169 -5.89 -10.53 -7.16
CA ALA A 169 -6.31 -10.33 -5.77
C ALA A 169 -6.45 -8.83 -5.42
N LEU A 170 -5.62 -7.96 -6.00
CA LEU A 170 -5.78 -6.51 -5.86
C LEU A 170 -7.02 -6.00 -6.60
N TYR A 171 -7.31 -6.49 -7.81
CA TYR A 171 -8.55 -6.16 -8.53
C TYR A 171 -9.78 -6.55 -7.72
N ASP A 172 -9.82 -7.76 -7.15
CA ASP A 172 -10.95 -8.20 -6.32
C ASP A 172 -11.21 -7.26 -5.14
N LEU A 173 -10.14 -6.73 -4.53
CA LEU A 173 -10.24 -5.78 -3.44
C LEU A 173 -10.76 -4.41 -3.91
N VAL A 174 -10.21 -3.88 -5.00
CA VAL A 174 -10.64 -2.59 -5.55
C VAL A 174 -12.10 -2.66 -6.03
N GLU A 175 -12.47 -3.75 -6.69
CA GLU A 175 -13.84 -4.03 -7.14
C GLU A 175 -14.82 -4.07 -5.98
N ALA A 176 -14.45 -4.70 -4.85
CA ALA A 176 -15.28 -4.72 -3.65
C ALA A 176 -15.55 -3.31 -3.09
N VAL A 177 -14.57 -2.40 -3.18
CA VAL A 177 -14.76 -1.00 -2.79
C VAL A 177 -15.68 -0.28 -3.77
N LEU A 178 -15.44 -0.41 -5.08
CA LEU A 178 -16.24 0.23 -6.13
C LEU A 178 -17.71 -0.20 -6.12
N THR A 179 -17.98 -1.45 -5.75
CA THR A 179 -19.32 -2.05 -5.76
C THR A 179 -20.07 -1.91 -4.43
N THR A 180 -19.42 -1.38 -3.38
CA THR A 180 -20.09 -1.09 -2.10
C THR A 180 -21.01 0.12 -2.28
N THR A 181 -22.32 -0.08 -2.37
CA THR A 181 -23.29 0.97 -2.74
C THR A 181 -24.35 1.27 -1.69
N ASP A 182 -24.31 0.56 -0.56
CA ASP A 182 -25.22 0.65 0.58
C ASP A 182 -24.66 1.47 1.76
N ARG A 183 -23.42 1.95 1.63
CA ARG A 183 -22.75 2.84 2.59
C ARG A 183 -21.73 3.73 1.88
N LEU A 184 -21.31 4.79 2.55
CA LEU A 184 -20.16 5.59 2.09
C LEU A 184 -18.86 4.92 2.53
N VAL A 185 -17.90 4.81 1.62
CA VAL A 185 -16.54 4.35 1.90
C VAL A 185 -15.61 5.55 1.90
N VAL A 186 -14.79 5.66 2.94
CA VAL A 186 -13.76 6.69 3.07
C VAL A 186 -12.40 6.02 3.09
N SER A 187 -11.54 6.34 2.12
CA SER A 187 -10.12 5.99 2.17
C SER A 187 -9.37 7.00 3.04
N ALA A 188 -8.86 6.57 4.19
CA ALA A 188 -8.10 7.39 5.12
C ALA A 188 -6.59 7.15 4.97
N LEU A 189 -5.90 8.10 4.33
CA LEU A 189 -4.49 8.03 3.99
C LEU A 189 -3.66 8.80 5.03
N GLY A 190 -3.25 8.10 6.10
CA GLY A 190 -2.34 8.65 7.11
C GLY A 190 -0.91 8.87 6.58
N GLY A 191 -0.55 8.16 5.52
CA GLY A 191 0.74 8.22 4.86
C GLY A 191 0.62 7.92 3.36
N ASN A 192 1.77 7.65 2.75
CA ASN A 192 1.89 7.61 1.29
C ASN A 192 1.08 6.48 0.66
N ALA A 193 0.65 6.71 -0.58
CA ALA A 193 0.06 5.69 -1.43
C ALA A 193 0.69 5.73 -2.84
N ALA A 194 0.86 4.57 -3.46
CA ALA A 194 1.49 4.47 -4.78
C ALA A 194 0.87 3.35 -5.62
N ALA A 195 0.99 3.48 -6.94
CA ALA A 195 0.58 2.49 -7.92
C ALA A 195 -0.83 1.94 -7.63
N GLY A 196 -0.99 0.62 -7.55
CA GLY A 196 -2.27 -0.01 -7.27
C GLY A 196 -2.86 0.34 -5.89
N GLY A 197 -2.03 0.73 -4.92
CA GLY A 197 -2.48 1.23 -3.63
C GLY A 197 -3.13 2.62 -3.70
N ALA A 198 -2.71 3.47 -4.63
CA ALA A 198 -3.40 4.72 -4.92
C ALA A 198 -4.76 4.45 -5.60
N MET A 199 -4.84 3.48 -6.50
CA MET A 199 -6.13 3.10 -7.12
C MET A 199 -7.12 2.52 -6.11
N LEU A 200 -6.64 1.73 -5.13
CA LEU A 200 -7.45 1.30 -4.00
C LEU A 200 -8.00 2.49 -3.20
N ALA A 201 -7.17 3.52 -2.97
CA ALA A 201 -7.65 4.71 -2.29
C ALA A 201 -8.77 5.39 -3.10
N PHE A 202 -8.54 5.59 -4.39
CA PHE A 202 -9.41 6.31 -5.31
C PHE A 202 -10.73 5.59 -5.63
N ALA A 203 -10.84 4.30 -5.32
CA ALA A 203 -12.09 3.56 -5.43
C ALA A 203 -13.15 3.97 -4.40
N ALA A 204 -12.74 4.56 -3.27
CA ALA A 204 -13.67 5.02 -2.24
C ALA A 204 -14.47 6.26 -2.69
N ASP A 205 -15.54 6.59 -1.94
CA ASP A 205 -16.35 7.79 -2.20
C ASP A 205 -15.60 9.06 -1.81
N GLU A 206 -14.93 9.03 -0.66
CA GLU A 206 -14.07 10.13 -0.22
C GLU A 206 -12.66 9.64 0.08
N VAL A 207 -11.67 10.40 -0.35
CA VAL A 207 -10.25 10.19 -0.06
C VAL A 207 -9.79 11.31 0.86
N TRP A 208 -9.47 10.94 2.10
CA TRP A 208 -8.98 11.87 3.12
C TRP A 208 -7.50 11.62 3.35
N CYS A 209 -6.69 12.64 3.08
CA CYS A 209 -5.24 12.50 3.03
C CYS A 209 -4.58 13.42 4.05
N ARG A 210 -3.69 12.88 4.91
CA ARG A 210 -2.87 13.70 5.80
C ARG A 210 -2.04 14.67 4.96
N SER A 211 -1.93 15.93 5.37
CA SER A 211 -1.25 16.99 4.59
C SER A 211 0.19 16.64 4.17
N GLY A 212 0.92 15.87 4.98
CA GLY A 212 2.29 15.45 4.68
C GLY A 212 2.42 14.10 3.95
N ALA A 213 1.34 13.56 3.38
CA ALA A 213 1.40 12.35 2.56
C ALA A 213 1.71 12.68 1.09
N VAL A 214 2.36 11.73 0.42
CA VAL A 214 2.73 11.80 -1.00
C VAL A 214 2.05 10.67 -1.76
N LEU A 215 1.48 10.98 -2.92
CA LEU A 215 0.81 10.04 -3.80
C LEU A 215 1.62 9.84 -5.09
N ASN A 216 1.79 8.60 -5.52
CA ASN A 216 2.38 8.25 -6.82
C ASN A 216 1.37 7.43 -7.62
N PRO A 217 0.36 8.07 -8.26
CA PRO A 217 -0.78 7.39 -8.86
C PRO A 217 -0.46 6.83 -10.27
N HIS A 218 0.67 6.16 -10.43
CA HIS A 218 1.12 5.61 -11.71
C HIS A 218 1.92 4.31 -11.52
N HIS A 219 1.98 3.50 -12.59
CA HIS A 219 2.66 2.20 -12.62
C HIS A 219 3.81 2.16 -13.64
N ARG A 220 3.91 3.19 -14.48
CA ARG A 220 4.77 3.24 -15.66
C ARG A 220 6.27 3.10 -15.38
N LEU A 221 6.75 3.58 -14.23
CA LEU A 221 8.15 3.38 -13.81
C LEU A 221 8.49 1.90 -13.52
N MET A 222 7.47 1.05 -13.37
CA MET A 222 7.62 -0.40 -13.23
C MET A 222 7.37 -1.14 -14.57
N GLY A 223 7.26 -0.42 -15.69
CA GLY A 223 6.96 -1.02 -16.99
C GLY A 223 5.54 -1.57 -17.12
N LEU A 224 4.60 -1.03 -16.33
CA LEU A 224 3.19 -1.41 -16.35
C LEU A 224 2.32 -0.24 -16.78
N ASP A 225 1.26 -0.56 -17.52
CA ASP A 225 0.19 0.39 -17.83
C ASP A 225 -0.68 0.67 -16.60
N VAL A 226 -1.58 1.65 -16.75
CA VAL A 226 -2.63 1.93 -15.77
C VAL A 226 -3.45 0.65 -15.52
N CYS A 227 -3.52 0.25 -14.26
CA CYS A 227 -4.23 -0.95 -13.81
C CYS A 227 -5.00 -0.73 -12.50
N ALA A 228 -5.59 -1.80 -11.96
CA ALA A 228 -6.44 -1.83 -10.78
C ALA A 228 -7.65 -0.88 -10.88
N TYR A 229 -8.38 -0.94 -12.01
CA TYR A 229 -9.48 -0.03 -12.36
C TYR A 229 -9.06 1.43 -12.51
N GLY A 230 -7.77 1.72 -12.70
CA GLY A 230 -7.28 3.07 -12.92
C GLY A 230 -7.86 3.72 -14.18
N THR A 231 -8.17 2.94 -15.23
CA THR A 231 -8.82 3.44 -16.45
C THR A 231 -10.29 3.80 -16.26
N TYR A 232 -10.91 3.32 -15.19
CA TYR A 232 -12.25 3.71 -14.76
C TYR A 232 -12.22 4.87 -13.75
N THR A 233 -11.38 4.76 -12.72
CA THR A 233 -11.38 5.67 -11.55
C THR A 233 -10.73 7.03 -11.82
N LEU A 234 -9.55 7.07 -12.47
CA LEU A 234 -8.80 8.31 -12.65
C LEU A 234 -9.54 9.34 -13.51
N PRO A 235 -10.11 9.00 -14.69
CA PRO A 235 -10.83 9.96 -15.50
C PRO A 235 -12.08 10.51 -14.80
N ARG A 236 -12.73 9.70 -13.96
CA ARG A 236 -13.92 10.10 -13.21
C ARG A 236 -13.62 11.04 -12.05
N ARG A 237 -12.47 10.89 -11.40
CA ARG A 237 -12.05 11.79 -10.30
C ARG A 237 -11.45 13.10 -10.79
N ALA A 238 -10.59 13.06 -11.80
CA ALA A 238 -9.75 14.19 -12.17
C ALA A 238 -9.94 14.68 -13.61
N GLY A 239 -10.80 14.01 -14.40
CA GLY A 239 -10.91 14.22 -15.84
C GLY A 239 -9.83 13.50 -16.65
N THR A 240 -10.14 13.18 -17.91
CA THR A 240 -9.26 12.41 -18.81
C THR A 240 -7.90 13.06 -18.99
N GLY A 241 -7.83 14.38 -19.25
CA GLY A 241 -6.56 15.07 -19.47
C GLY A 241 -5.64 15.06 -18.25
N VAL A 242 -6.19 15.12 -17.03
CA VAL A 242 -5.37 14.99 -15.81
C VAL A 242 -4.90 13.55 -15.65
N ALA A 243 -5.76 12.55 -15.88
CA ALA A 243 -5.38 11.14 -15.83
C ALA A 243 -4.24 10.81 -16.81
N GLU A 244 -4.33 11.28 -18.05
CA GLU A 244 -3.27 11.13 -19.06
C GLU A 244 -1.97 11.81 -18.62
N ARG A 245 -2.04 13.06 -18.14
CA ARG A 245 -0.85 13.78 -17.65
C ARG A 245 -0.16 13.05 -16.51
N LEU A 246 -0.90 12.57 -15.51
CA LEU A 246 -0.34 11.86 -14.35
C LEU A 246 0.39 10.58 -14.74
N THR A 247 -0.14 9.87 -15.74
CA THR A 247 0.41 8.59 -16.21
C THR A 247 1.55 8.79 -17.22
N ALA A 248 1.66 9.97 -17.82
CA ALA A 248 2.78 10.38 -18.67
C ALA A 248 3.95 10.96 -17.87
N GLU A 249 3.69 11.90 -16.96
CA GLU A 249 4.72 12.64 -16.22
C GLU A 249 5.39 11.82 -15.12
N VAL A 250 4.66 10.87 -14.52
CA VAL A 250 5.15 9.95 -13.48
C VAL A 250 5.84 10.66 -12.29
N LEU A 251 5.27 11.79 -11.88
CA LEU A 251 5.77 12.61 -10.77
C LEU A 251 4.96 12.38 -9.47
N PRO A 252 5.61 12.50 -8.30
CA PRO A 252 4.92 12.48 -7.02
C PRO A 252 3.99 13.68 -6.86
N LEU A 253 2.82 13.46 -6.26
CA LEU A 253 1.87 14.49 -5.88
C LEU A 253 1.87 14.67 -4.36
N SER A 254 1.90 15.92 -3.89
CA SER A 254 1.52 16.22 -2.52
C SER A 254 0.02 16.01 -2.31
N ALA A 255 -0.41 15.81 -1.06
CA ALA A 255 -1.84 15.75 -0.71
C ALA A 255 -2.62 16.99 -1.20
N GLU A 256 -2.00 18.17 -1.16
CA GLU A 256 -2.61 19.42 -1.61
C GLU A 256 -2.72 19.49 -3.14
N ALA A 257 -1.68 19.08 -3.88
CA ALA A 257 -1.75 19.01 -5.33
C ALA A 257 -2.81 17.99 -5.79
N ALA A 258 -2.88 16.84 -5.13
CA ALA A 258 -3.90 15.83 -5.39
C ALA A 258 -5.32 16.35 -5.10
N HIS A 259 -5.49 17.19 -4.07
CA HIS A 259 -6.78 17.81 -3.77
C HIS A 259 -7.20 18.81 -4.86
N ARG A 260 -6.30 19.69 -5.31
CA ARG A 260 -6.57 20.62 -6.42
C ARG A 260 -6.92 19.91 -7.73
N LEU A 261 -6.40 18.69 -7.93
CA LEU A 261 -6.66 17.87 -9.11
C LEU A 261 -7.93 17.00 -8.98
N GLY A 262 -8.65 17.02 -7.85
CA GLY A 262 -9.85 16.21 -7.63
C GLY A 262 -9.59 14.75 -7.24
N LEU A 263 -8.33 14.34 -7.04
CA LEU A 263 -7.99 12.98 -6.59
C LEU A 263 -8.21 12.78 -5.09
N VAL A 264 -8.09 13.84 -4.31
CA VAL A 264 -8.28 13.86 -2.85
C VAL A 264 -9.44 14.78 -2.52
N ASP A 265 -10.40 14.30 -1.75
CA ASP A 265 -11.59 15.06 -1.38
C ASP A 265 -11.33 15.98 -0.18
N ARG A 266 -10.40 15.57 0.70
CA ARG A 266 -10.04 16.33 1.89
C ARG A 266 -8.58 16.17 2.26
N THR A 267 -7.89 17.28 2.50
CA THR A 267 -6.60 17.29 3.21
C THR A 267 -6.84 17.44 4.72
N VAL A 268 -6.12 16.66 5.53
CA VAL A 268 -6.25 16.67 6.99
C VAL A 268 -4.94 17.18 7.60
N PRO A 269 -4.87 18.48 7.95
CA PRO A 269 -3.67 19.08 8.52
C PRO A 269 -3.51 18.67 9.99
N CYS A 270 -2.72 17.63 10.23
CA CYS A 270 -2.46 17.14 11.58
C CYS A 270 -1.11 16.42 11.68
N ALA A 271 -0.63 16.28 12.92
CA ALA A 271 0.50 15.39 13.21
C ALA A 271 0.11 13.93 12.89
N PRO A 272 1.07 13.08 12.46
CA PRO A 272 0.76 11.70 12.08
C PRO A 272 0.02 10.88 13.15
N GLN A 273 0.30 11.12 14.44
CA GLN A 273 -0.34 10.45 15.57
C GLN A 273 -1.79 10.89 15.80
N ALA A 274 -2.17 12.09 15.35
CA ALA A 274 -3.51 12.64 15.51
C ALA A 274 -4.47 12.26 14.37
N PHE A 275 -3.94 11.76 13.25
CA PHE A 275 -4.72 11.49 12.04
C PHE A 275 -5.88 10.51 12.30
N ALA A 276 -5.64 9.41 13.02
CA ALA A 276 -6.68 8.44 13.34
C ALA A 276 -7.89 9.07 14.09
N ALA A 277 -7.61 9.91 15.09
CA ALA A 277 -8.65 10.58 15.88
C ALA A 277 -9.41 11.61 15.05
N GLU A 278 -8.69 12.38 14.22
CA GLU A 278 -9.30 13.40 13.36
C GLU A 278 -10.17 12.76 12.26
N THR A 279 -9.71 11.66 11.65
CA THR A 279 -10.52 10.84 10.74
C THR A 279 -11.77 10.31 11.43
N ALA A 280 -11.67 9.80 12.67
CA ALA A 280 -12.84 9.32 13.40
C ALA A 280 -13.86 10.43 13.64
N ARG A 281 -13.39 11.62 14.05
CA ARG A 281 -14.23 12.81 14.25
C ARG A 281 -14.92 13.26 12.95
N LEU A 282 -14.22 13.24 11.83
CA LEU A 282 -14.77 13.60 10.51
C LEU A 282 -15.77 12.54 10.01
N ALA A 283 -15.48 11.26 10.20
CA ALA A 283 -16.35 10.16 9.80
C ALA A 283 -17.65 10.13 10.62
N ALA A 284 -17.58 10.40 11.93
CA ALA A 284 -18.77 10.57 12.76
C ALA A 284 -19.66 11.72 12.27
N ARG A 285 -19.06 12.86 11.88
CA ARG A 285 -19.81 13.97 11.27
C ARG A 285 -20.44 13.57 9.94
N LEU A 286 -19.68 12.91 9.07
CA LEU A 286 -20.18 12.40 7.79
C LEU A 286 -21.38 11.47 8.00
N ALA A 287 -21.28 10.51 8.92
CA ALA A 287 -22.35 9.58 9.23
C ALA A 287 -23.61 10.29 9.77
N ALA A 288 -23.45 11.40 10.51
CA ALA A 288 -24.55 12.17 11.09
C ALA A 288 -25.18 13.21 10.13
N LEU A 289 -24.61 13.45 8.94
CA LEU A 289 -25.18 14.40 7.99
C LEU A 289 -26.55 13.90 7.49
N PRO A 290 -27.61 14.74 7.49
CA PRO A 290 -28.90 14.37 6.92
C PRO A 290 -28.82 13.93 5.45
N ALA A 291 -27.85 14.47 4.71
CA ALA A 291 -27.62 14.14 3.31
C ALA A 291 -26.98 12.76 3.07
N THR A 292 -26.48 12.06 4.09
CA THR A 292 -25.72 10.81 3.90
C THR A 292 -26.55 9.72 3.25
N SER A 293 -27.80 9.50 3.67
CA SER A 293 -28.69 8.53 3.03
C SER A 293 -28.98 8.89 1.57
N ALA A 294 -29.16 10.18 1.26
CA ALA A 294 -29.36 10.64 -0.12
C ALA A 294 -28.10 10.43 -0.98
N ARG A 295 -26.91 10.65 -0.43
CA ARG A 295 -25.63 10.37 -1.11
C ARG A 295 -25.44 8.88 -1.40
N ILE A 296 -25.80 7.99 -0.47
CA ILE A 296 -25.75 6.54 -0.68
C ILE A 296 -26.71 6.13 -1.82
N ALA A 297 -27.94 6.64 -1.82
CA ALA A 297 -28.89 6.38 -2.89
C ALA A 297 -28.39 6.89 -4.26
N ALA A 298 -27.84 8.11 -4.30
CA ALA A 298 -27.26 8.68 -5.51
C ALA A 298 -26.05 7.87 -6.02
N LYS A 299 -25.19 7.39 -5.10
CA LYS A 299 -24.06 6.50 -5.43
C LYS A 299 -24.55 5.21 -6.09
N LYS A 300 -25.56 4.54 -5.52
CA LYS A 300 -26.16 3.33 -6.10
C LYS A 300 -26.65 3.59 -7.53
N ALA A 301 -27.44 4.65 -7.71
CA ALA A 301 -27.97 5.01 -9.03
C ALA A 301 -26.86 5.35 -10.05
N GLN A 302 -25.79 6.02 -9.62
CA GLN A 302 -24.65 6.30 -10.50
C GLN A 302 -23.91 5.02 -10.89
N ARG A 303 -23.64 4.11 -9.93
CA ARG A 303 -23.00 2.82 -10.21
C ARG A 303 -23.82 1.99 -11.18
N ASP A 304 -25.15 1.96 -11.02
CA ASP A 304 -26.05 1.23 -11.92
C ASP A 304 -26.02 1.81 -13.35
N ARG A 305 -25.99 3.14 -13.51
CA ARG A 305 -25.83 3.79 -14.82
C ARG A 305 -24.49 3.45 -15.47
N ASP A 306 -23.42 3.58 -14.70
CA ASP A 306 -22.07 3.29 -15.19
C ASP A 306 -21.93 1.82 -15.59
N GLU A 307 -22.57 0.90 -14.86
CA GLU A 307 -22.55 -0.53 -15.16
C GLU A 307 -23.28 -0.85 -16.47
N ALA A 308 -24.37 -0.12 -16.74
CA ALA A 308 -25.11 -0.23 -18.00
C ALA A 308 -24.34 0.36 -19.20
N GLU A 309 -23.56 1.43 -19.00
CA GLU A 309 -22.73 2.04 -20.05
C GLU A 309 -21.51 1.17 -20.36
N ARG A 310 -20.74 0.81 -19.33
CA ARG A 310 -19.62 -0.12 -19.45
C ARG A 310 -19.39 -0.84 -18.12
N PRO A 311 -19.61 -2.16 -18.07
CA PRO A 311 -19.48 -2.91 -16.82
C PRO A 311 -18.04 -2.88 -16.30
N LEU A 312 -17.87 -2.92 -14.98
CA LEU A 312 -16.55 -3.00 -14.35
C LEU A 312 -15.75 -4.20 -14.88
N ALA A 313 -16.41 -5.32 -15.18
CA ALA A 313 -15.81 -6.49 -15.79
C ALA A 313 -15.06 -6.18 -17.10
N ALA A 314 -15.59 -5.28 -17.95
CA ALA A 314 -14.95 -4.89 -19.21
C ALA A 314 -13.73 -3.97 -19.01
N TYR A 315 -13.67 -3.22 -17.92
CA TYR A 315 -12.44 -2.50 -17.54
C TYR A 315 -11.38 -3.47 -17.02
N ARG A 316 -11.79 -4.38 -16.13
CA ARG A 316 -10.92 -5.43 -15.58
C ARG A 316 -10.31 -6.30 -16.67
N GLU A 317 -11.11 -6.80 -17.60
CA GLU A 317 -10.65 -7.64 -18.70
C GLU A 317 -9.63 -6.91 -19.57
N ALA A 318 -9.93 -5.68 -20.00
CA ALA A 318 -9.04 -4.90 -20.86
C ALA A 318 -7.69 -4.58 -20.19
N GLU A 319 -7.71 -4.19 -18.92
CA GLU A 319 -6.47 -3.89 -18.18
C GLU A 319 -5.67 -5.18 -17.88
N LEU A 320 -6.33 -6.25 -17.41
CA LEU A 320 -5.66 -7.51 -17.11
C LEU A 320 -5.14 -8.22 -18.37
N ALA A 321 -5.78 -8.06 -19.53
CA ALA A 321 -5.27 -8.60 -20.79
C ALA A 321 -3.88 -8.02 -21.12
N ARG A 322 -3.71 -6.70 -20.98
CA ARG A 322 -2.41 -6.03 -21.16
C ARG A 322 -1.40 -6.48 -20.10
N MET A 323 -1.80 -6.54 -18.83
CA MET A 323 -0.92 -7.03 -17.76
C MET A 323 -0.47 -8.47 -17.98
N ARG A 324 -1.36 -9.35 -18.48
CA ARG A 324 -1.03 -10.74 -18.76
C ARG A 324 0.00 -10.87 -19.88
N GLN A 325 -0.10 -10.03 -20.91
CA GLN A 325 0.91 -9.96 -21.97
C GLN A 325 2.28 -9.57 -21.38
N ILE A 326 2.32 -8.53 -20.55
CA ILE A 326 3.55 -8.06 -19.90
C ILE A 326 4.15 -9.14 -19.00
N PHE A 327 3.34 -9.83 -18.18
CA PHE A 327 3.85 -10.85 -17.25
C PHE A 327 4.33 -12.12 -17.94
N ARG A 328 3.80 -12.45 -19.11
CA ARG A 328 4.19 -13.65 -19.87
C ARG A 328 5.35 -13.41 -20.82
N ASP A 329 5.62 -12.17 -21.18
CA ASP A 329 6.77 -11.81 -22.00
C ASP A 329 8.03 -11.71 -21.12
N PRO A 330 8.96 -12.68 -21.18
CA PRO A 330 10.18 -12.65 -20.38
C PRO A 330 11.09 -11.46 -20.73
N HIS A 331 10.89 -10.82 -21.88
CA HIS A 331 11.64 -9.65 -22.32
C HIS A 331 10.97 -8.32 -21.94
N ALA A 332 9.76 -8.36 -21.36
CA ALA A 332 9.11 -7.15 -20.91
C ALA A 332 9.96 -6.45 -19.82
N PRO A 333 10.12 -5.11 -19.86
CA PRO A 333 10.92 -4.38 -18.89
C PRO A 333 10.51 -4.61 -17.43
N TYR A 334 9.24 -4.96 -17.18
CA TYR A 334 8.68 -5.24 -15.86
C TYR A 334 9.56 -6.16 -15.01
N HIS A 335 10.05 -7.26 -15.57
CA HIS A 335 10.82 -8.25 -14.80
C HIS A 335 12.17 -7.69 -14.35
N ALA A 336 12.90 -7.03 -15.26
CA ALA A 336 14.18 -6.39 -14.95
C ALA A 336 14.01 -5.23 -13.97
N LEU A 337 12.99 -4.38 -14.16
CA LEU A 337 12.66 -3.26 -13.28
C LEU A 337 12.27 -3.73 -11.88
N ARG A 338 11.45 -4.79 -11.77
CA ARG A 338 11.08 -5.40 -10.49
C ARG A 338 12.31 -5.93 -9.76
N ARG A 339 13.17 -6.69 -10.44
CA ARG A 339 14.42 -7.20 -9.85
C ARG A 339 15.31 -6.06 -9.36
N ALA A 340 15.52 -5.03 -10.19
CA ALA A 340 16.32 -3.86 -9.84
C ALA A 340 15.76 -3.13 -8.60
N PHE A 341 14.44 -2.93 -8.55
CA PHE A 341 13.75 -2.31 -7.42
C PHE A 341 13.92 -3.12 -6.13
N VAL A 342 13.64 -4.44 -6.19
CA VAL A 342 13.66 -5.34 -5.03
C VAL A 342 15.06 -5.47 -4.45
N HIS A 343 16.08 -5.61 -5.30
CA HIS A 343 17.48 -5.73 -4.88
C HIS A 343 18.19 -4.39 -4.66
N LYS A 344 17.46 -3.27 -4.83
CA LYS A 344 17.99 -1.91 -4.67
C LYS A 344 19.23 -1.66 -5.52
N GLN A 345 19.17 -2.09 -6.78
CA GLN A 345 20.26 -1.87 -7.72
C GLN A 345 20.47 -0.36 -7.90
N PRO A 346 21.70 0.15 -7.73
CA PRO A 346 21.98 1.57 -7.95
C PRO A 346 21.71 1.94 -9.41
N PRO A 347 21.07 3.09 -9.68
CA PRO A 347 20.94 3.59 -11.03
C PRO A 347 22.33 3.98 -11.58
N THR A 348 22.55 3.79 -12.88
CA THR A 348 23.78 4.19 -13.55
C THR A 348 23.79 5.67 -13.96
N ALA A 349 22.61 6.29 -14.07
CA ALA A 349 22.44 7.70 -14.39
C ALA A 349 21.10 8.22 -13.83
N THR A 350 20.96 9.55 -13.74
CA THR A 350 19.68 10.19 -13.40
C THR A 350 18.66 9.96 -14.53
N PRO A 351 17.48 9.39 -14.24
CA PRO A 351 16.46 9.14 -15.27
C PRO A 351 15.99 10.42 -15.98
N PRO A 352 15.68 10.36 -17.29
CA PRO A 352 15.26 11.54 -18.07
C PRO A 352 14.05 12.30 -17.51
N HIS A 353 13.10 11.58 -16.89
CA HIS A 353 11.91 12.20 -16.29
C HIS A 353 12.24 13.07 -15.07
N LEU A 354 13.39 12.84 -14.42
CA LEU A 354 13.91 13.68 -13.33
C LEU A 354 14.94 14.69 -13.82
N ALA A 355 15.63 14.39 -14.93
CA ALA A 355 16.70 15.22 -15.49
C ALA A 355 16.20 16.46 -16.26
N ARG A 356 14.88 16.74 -16.26
CA ARG A 356 14.34 17.98 -16.84
C ARG A 356 14.98 19.19 -16.15
N THR A 357 15.85 19.88 -16.85
CA THR A 357 16.37 21.18 -16.44
C THR A 357 15.20 22.15 -16.34
N VAL A 358 14.94 22.65 -15.13
CA VAL A 358 14.06 23.81 -14.95
C VAL A 358 14.88 25.02 -15.37
N PRO A 359 14.53 25.75 -16.44
CA PRO A 359 15.26 26.96 -16.81
C PRO A 359 15.22 27.94 -15.62
N GLY A 360 16.40 28.34 -15.13
CA GLY A 360 16.54 29.40 -14.12
C GLY A 360 16.58 28.99 -12.64
N ARG A 361 16.71 27.69 -12.26
CA ARG A 361 16.75 27.29 -10.83
C ARG A 361 18.09 26.80 -10.28
N TYR A 362 19.10 26.56 -11.11
CA TYR A 362 20.42 26.15 -10.64
C TYR A 362 21.53 26.87 -11.43
N THR A 363 21.79 28.14 -11.07
CA THR A 363 22.99 28.87 -11.50
C THR A 363 24.04 28.96 -10.39
N ALA A 364 23.76 28.44 -9.20
CA ALA A 364 24.70 28.40 -8.08
C ALA A 364 25.17 26.96 -7.81
N PRO A 365 26.48 26.71 -7.63
CA PRO A 365 26.99 25.41 -7.21
C PRO A 365 26.37 24.98 -5.89
N LEU A 366 25.87 23.75 -5.83
CA LEU A 366 25.37 23.17 -4.59
C LEU A 366 26.57 22.70 -3.74
N PRO A 367 26.62 23.03 -2.44
CA PRO A 367 27.60 22.45 -1.55
C PRO A 367 27.33 20.95 -1.40
N TYR A 368 28.35 20.13 -1.57
CA TYR A 368 28.28 18.71 -1.26
C TYR A 368 29.38 18.33 -0.27
N ARG A 369 29.05 17.40 0.63
CA ARG A 369 29.96 16.90 1.65
C ARG A 369 30.47 15.52 1.23
N ARG A 370 31.77 15.42 0.93
CA ARG A 370 32.41 14.15 0.62
C ARG A 370 32.43 13.26 1.88
N LYS A 371 32.51 11.93 1.69
CA LYS A 371 32.48 10.94 2.78
C LYS A 371 33.64 11.07 3.78
N ASP A 372 34.69 11.78 3.40
CA ASP A 372 35.88 12.11 4.19
C ASP A 372 35.73 13.44 4.98
N GLY A 373 34.57 14.09 4.92
CA GLY A 373 34.26 15.29 5.69
C GLY A 373 34.69 16.61 5.03
N VAL A 374 35.29 16.56 3.83
CA VAL A 374 35.69 17.76 3.09
C VAL A 374 34.50 18.34 2.33
N GLU A 375 34.24 19.63 2.53
CA GLU A 375 33.25 20.40 1.77
C GLU A 375 33.81 20.80 0.40
N GLY A 376 33.02 20.62 -0.66
CA GLY A 376 33.39 21.04 -2.01
C GLY A 376 32.20 21.61 -2.78
N MET A 377 32.49 22.41 -3.80
CA MET A 377 31.50 22.95 -4.72
C MET A 377 31.48 22.12 -6.01
N MET A 378 30.28 21.76 -6.48
CA MET A 378 30.10 21.02 -7.73
C MET A 378 29.88 22.04 -8.86
N GLU A 379 30.83 22.17 -9.79
CA GLU A 379 30.67 23.06 -10.95
C GLU A 379 29.47 22.63 -11.78
N ALA A 380 28.71 23.62 -12.26
CA ALA A 380 27.60 23.40 -13.17
C ALA A 380 28.16 22.96 -14.53
N ASP A 381 27.86 21.74 -14.94
CA ASP A 381 28.24 21.22 -16.24
C ASP A 381 27.41 21.96 -17.32
N THR A 382 28.00 22.99 -17.92
CA THR A 382 27.43 23.67 -19.09
C THR A 382 27.86 22.94 -20.35
N ARG A 383 27.14 21.87 -20.71
CA ARG A 383 27.03 21.38 -22.10
C ARG A 383 25.63 20.87 -22.41
#